data_AF-A0A9X8DU56-F1
#
_entry.id   AF-A0A9X8DU56-F1
#
_cell.length_a   1.000
_cell.length_b   1.000
_cell.length_c   1.000
_cell.angle_alpha   90.00
_cell.angle_beta   90.00
_cell.angle_gamma   90.00
#
_symmetry.space_group_name_H-M   'P 1'
#
loop_
_entity.id
_entity.type
_entity.pdbx_description
1 polymer ?
#
loop_
_entity_poly.entity_id
_entity_poly.type
_entity_poly.pdbx_seq_one_letter_code
_entity_poly.pdbx_strand_id
1 'polypeptide(L)'
;MQLDRSIDQLDRGCTASQFNLSLSWRETRGREQTCFSVRGKHAGQDFALQVQSARVRNVIVDNLNMFLNHVQGDVDGDFSKAMRVKIAQHFAATGEVLSIQEVRTLLHRQGSDTSKLHPCPPSQTTFASRFDSDSDDSDASTP
;
A
#
# COMPACT_ATOMS: atom_id res chain seq x y z
N MET A 1 2.02 12.68 2.78
CA MET A 1 3.19 11.81 2.54
C MET A 1 2.75 10.38 2.82
N GLN A 2 2.65 9.58 1.76
CA GLN A 2 2.30 8.16 1.84
C GLN A 2 3.57 7.41 2.29
N LEU A 3 3.48 6.65 3.38
CA LEU A 3 4.56 5.76 3.80
C LEU A 3 4.65 4.61 2.80
N ASP A 4 5.29 4.87 1.67
CA ASP A 4 5.62 3.88 0.62
C ASP A 4 6.81 2.99 1.02
N ARG A 5 7.09 2.90 2.32
CA ARG A 5 8.14 2.03 2.88
C ARG A 5 7.56 0.65 3.15
N SER A 6 7.14 -0.02 2.08
CA SER A 6 6.60 -1.37 2.18
C SER A 6 7.72 -2.42 2.18
N ILE A 7 7.75 -3.21 3.26
CA ILE A 7 8.40 -4.52 3.29
C ILE A 7 7.67 -5.42 2.29
N ASP A 8 8.41 -6.22 1.53
CA ASP A 8 7.83 -7.18 0.59
C ASP A 8 7.67 -8.56 1.25
N GLN A 9 8.76 -9.11 1.76
CA GLN A 9 8.81 -10.46 2.30
C GLN A 9 9.88 -10.59 3.38
N LEU A 10 9.69 -11.55 4.29
CA LEU A 10 10.72 -12.01 5.21
C LEU A 10 11.15 -13.44 4.89
N ASP A 11 12.46 -13.66 4.84
CA ASP A 11 13.07 -14.96 4.53
C ASP A 11 13.93 -15.44 5.70
N ARG A 12 13.85 -16.73 6.04
CA ARG A 12 14.70 -17.32 7.07
C ARG A 12 16.14 -17.46 6.58
N GLY A 13 17.08 -17.36 7.51
CA GLY A 13 18.50 -17.55 7.23
C GLY A 13 19.18 -16.26 6.78
N CYS A 14 20.24 -16.43 6.00
CA CYS A 14 21.20 -15.38 5.69
C CYS A 14 21.15 -14.93 4.22
N THR A 15 19.95 -14.73 3.68
CA THR A 15 19.77 -14.41 2.25
C THR A 15 20.13 -12.97 1.88
N ALA A 16 20.14 -12.04 2.84
CA ALA A 16 20.49 -10.66 2.61
C ALA A 16 22.00 -10.47 2.42
N SER A 17 22.40 -9.57 1.52
CA SER A 17 23.80 -9.37 1.14
C SER A 17 24.71 -8.95 2.30
N GLN A 18 24.16 -8.38 3.37
CA GLN A 18 24.91 -7.99 4.56
C GLN A 18 25.50 -9.19 5.31
N PHE A 19 24.92 -10.37 5.16
CA PHE A 19 25.48 -11.60 5.76
C PHE A 19 26.72 -12.11 5.01
N ASN A 20 26.91 -11.73 3.74
CA ASN A 20 28.05 -12.15 2.91
C ASN A 20 29.38 -11.50 3.34
N LEU A 21 29.34 -10.56 4.29
CA LEU A 21 30.53 -9.97 4.89
C LEU A 21 31.20 -10.88 5.93
N SER A 22 30.56 -12.00 6.32
CA SER A 22 31.14 -12.95 7.29
C SER A 22 32.15 -13.89 6.62
N LEU A 23 33.40 -13.89 7.11
CA LEU A 23 34.55 -14.56 6.52
C LEU A 23 34.71 -16.05 6.94
N SER A 24 33.82 -16.59 7.77
CA SER A 24 33.95 -17.94 8.36
C SER A 24 32.70 -18.78 8.14
N TRP A 25 32.82 -19.86 7.37
CA TRP A 25 31.71 -20.80 7.09
C TRP A 25 31.10 -21.44 8.35
N ARG A 26 31.90 -21.60 9.42
CA ARG A 26 31.43 -22.10 10.73
C ARG A 26 30.52 -21.10 11.42
N GLU A 27 30.85 -19.82 11.33
CA GLU A 27 30.01 -18.74 11.87
C GLU A 27 28.71 -18.63 11.07
N THR A 28 28.76 -18.81 9.75
CA THR A 28 27.59 -18.77 8.87
C THR A 28 26.55 -19.83 9.24
N ARG A 29 26.98 -21.09 9.47
CA ARG A 29 26.06 -22.20 9.78
C ARG A 29 25.32 -22.04 11.12
N GLY A 30 25.99 -21.49 12.13
CA GLY A 30 25.35 -21.18 13.42
C GLY A 30 24.39 -20.00 13.34
N ARG A 31 24.72 -19.01 12.49
CA ARG A 31 23.92 -17.80 12.26
C ARG A 31 22.65 -18.07 11.45
N GLU A 32 22.67 -18.98 10.47
CA GLU A 32 21.46 -19.32 9.69
C GLU A 32 20.25 -19.70 10.56
N GLN A 33 20.52 -20.37 11.69
CA GLN A 33 19.45 -20.78 12.61
C GLN A 33 18.86 -19.62 13.42
N THR A 34 19.60 -18.52 13.54
CA THR A 34 19.23 -17.36 14.35
C THR A 34 19.03 -16.08 13.54
N CYS A 35 19.17 -16.14 12.23
CA CYS A 35 19.05 -15.00 11.33
C CYS A 35 17.81 -15.08 10.44
N PHE A 36 17.34 -13.91 10.02
CA PHE A 36 16.40 -13.75 8.93
C PHE A 36 16.69 -12.46 8.17
N SER A 37 16.22 -12.42 6.93
CA SER A 37 16.34 -11.30 6.02
C SER A 37 14.97 -10.66 5.82
N VAL A 38 14.94 -9.34 5.74
CA VAL A 38 13.77 -8.57 5.36
C VAL A 38 14.05 -7.96 4.00
N ARG A 39 13.23 -8.28 3.00
CA ARG A 39 13.29 -7.68 1.66
C ARG A 39 12.30 -6.54 1.56
N GLY A 40 12.79 -5.38 1.12
CA GLY A 40 11.94 -4.24 0.79
C GLY A 40 11.44 -4.32 -0.65
N LYS A 41 10.41 -3.53 -1.00
CA LYS A 41 9.93 -3.46 -2.39
C LYS A 41 10.88 -2.77 -3.35
N HIS A 42 11.77 -1.92 -2.85
CA HIS A 42 12.74 -1.18 -3.66
C HIS A 42 14.14 -1.74 -3.49
N ALA A 43 14.92 -1.70 -4.58
CA ALA A 43 16.30 -2.12 -4.57
C ALA A 43 17.10 -1.38 -3.49
N GLY A 44 17.88 -2.12 -2.70
CA GLY A 44 18.68 -1.57 -1.61
C GLY A 44 17.94 -1.37 -0.28
N GLN A 45 16.68 -1.76 -0.18
CA GLN A 45 15.91 -1.75 1.08
C GLN A 45 15.86 -3.13 1.77
N ASP A 46 17.00 -3.83 1.73
CA ASP A 46 17.12 -5.13 2.40
C ASP A 46 17.79 -4.95 3.76
N PHE A 47 17.31 -5.68 4.76
CA PHE A 47 17.86 -5.65 6.11
C PHE A 47 18.13 -7.07 6.60
N ALA A 48 19.21 -7.21 7.36
CA ALA A 48 19.65 -8.46 7.97
C ALA A 48 19.46 -8.37 9.49
N LEU A 49 18.77 -9.35 10.07
CA LEU A 49 18.51 -9.38 11.52
C LEU A 49 18.94 -10.72 12.11
N GLN A 50 19.60 -10.66 13.28
CA GLN A 50 19.94 -11.83 14.10
C GLN A 50 19.18 -11.74 15.43
N VAL A 51 18.60 -12.86 15.84
CA VAL A 51 17.83 -12.99 17.08
C VAL A 51 18.43 -14.04 18.01
N GLN A 52 17.96 -14.10 19.25
CA GLN A 52 18.55 -14.95 20.28
C GLN A 52 18.37 -16.45 20.05
N SER A 53 17.36 -16.87 19.28
CA SER A 53 17.10 -18.29 19.02
C SER A 53 16.31 -18.54 17.74
N ALA A 54 16.41 -19.76 17.22
CA ALA A 54 15.61 -20.23 16.08
C ALA A 54 14.10 -20.15 16.33
N ARG A 55 13.67 -20.33 17.57
CA ARG A 55 12.26 -20.19 17.97
C ARG A 55 11.78 -18.77 17.74
N VAL A 56 12.53 -17.77 18.21
CA VAL A 56 12.21 -16.35 18.02
C VAL A 56 12.18 -16.00 16.53
N ARG A 57 13.16 -16.47 15.76
CA ARG A 57 13.21 -16.28 14.31
C ARG A 57 11.95 -16.81 13.64
N ASN A 58 11.56 -18.04 13.95
CA ASN A 58 10.38 -18.66 13.34
C ASN A 58 9.11 -17.88 13.66
N VAL A 59 8.89 -17.55 14.94
CA VAL A 59 7.71 -16.77 15.38
C VAL A 59 7.64 -15.44 14.64
N ILE A 60 8.75 -14.70 14.56
CA ILE A 60 8.77 -13.40 13.88
C ILE A 60 8.47 -13.55 12.39
N VAL A 61 9.19 -14.44 11.70
CA VAL A 61 9.03 -14.61 10.24
C VAL A 61 7.63 -15.08 9.87
N ASP A 62 7.07 -16.04 10.61
CA ASP A 62 5.73 -16.57 10.32
C ASP A 62 4.64 -15.52 10.55
N ASN A 63 4.68 -14.82 11.69
CA ASN A 63 3.66 -13.82 12.02
C ASN A 63 3.76 -12.59 11.12
N LEU A 64 4.97 -12.13 10.78
CA LEU A 64 5.14 -10.99 9.90
C LEU A 64 4.74 -11.32 8.46
N ASN A 65 5.10 -12.49 7.93
CA ASN A 65 4.63 -12.88 6.60
C ASN A 65 3.11 -13.03 6.54
N MET A 66 2.48 -13.59 7.59
CA MET A 66 1.02 -13.64 7.70
C MET A 66 0.40 -12.23 7.71
N PHE A 67 0.95 -11.33 8.52
CA PHE A 67 0.52 -9.93 8.59
C PHE A 67 0.66 -9.22 7.23
N LEU A 68 1.81 -9.37 6.55
CA LEU A 68 2.05 -8.77 5.24
C LEU A 68 1.06 -9.29 4.20
N ASN A 69 0.74 -10.59 4.21
CA ASN A 69 -0.27 -11.15 3.32
C ASN A 69 -1.64 -10.48 3.53
N HIS A 70 -2.08 -10.28 4.77
CA HIS A 70 -3.35 -9.61 5.06
C HIS A 70 -3.35 -8.13 4.69
N VAL A 71 -2.23 -7.42 4.85
CA VAL A 71 -2.15 -5.98 4.61
C VAL A 71 -1.92 -5.66 3.13
N GLN A 72 -1.20 -6.50 2.40
CA GLN A 72 -0.81 -6.25 1.01
C GLN A 72 -1.68 -6.97 -0.01
N GLY A 73 -2.01 -8.23 0.26
CA GLY A 73 -2.74 -9.09 -0.65
C GLY A 73 -4.21 -8.71 -0.73
N ASP A 74 -4.82 -9.05 -1.86
CA ASP A 74 -6.28 -9.13 -1.98
C ASP A 74 -6.73 -10.48 -1.40
N VAL A 75 -6.46 -10.66 -0.11
CA VAL A 75 -6.86 -11.85 0.61
C VAL A 75 -8.38 -11.88 0.61
N ASP A 76 -8.96 -12.94 0.06
CA ASP A 76 -10.38 -13.30 0.19
C ASP A 76 -10.71 -13.34 1.69
N GLY A 77 -11.36 -12.30 2.18
CA GLY A 77 -11.65 -12.15 3.58
C GLY A 77 -12.79 -11.16 3.79
N ASP A 78 -13.43 -11.24 4.95
CA ASP A 78 -14.67 -10.53 5.27
C ASP A 78 -14.55 -9.00 5.25
N PHE A 79 -13.33 -8.46 5.25
CA PHE A 79 -13.06 -7.03 5.35
C PHE A 79 -12.14 -6.54 4.24
N SER A 80 -12.43 -5.37 3.68
CA SER A 80 -11.63 -4.78 2.61
C SER A 80 -10.18 -4.46 3.04
N LYS A 81 -9.26 -4.42 2.07
CA LYS A 81 -7.86 -4.03 2.31
C LYS A 81 -7.72 -2.70 3.05
N ALA A 82 -8.51 -1.69 2.67
CA ALA A 82 -8.49 -0.38 3.32
C ALA A 82 -8.82 -0.48 4.83
N MET A 83 -9.76 -1.34 5.19
CA MET A 83 -10.15 -1.58 6.57
C MET A 83 -9.07 -2.30 7.37
N ARG A 84 -8.47 -3.35 6.81
CA ARG A 84 -7.35 -4.08 7.43
C ARG A 84 -6.13 -3.17 7.65
N VAL A 85 -5.76 -2.39 6.64
CA VAL A 85 -4.67 -1.40 6.72
C VAL A 85 -4.97 -0.36 7.80
N LYS A 86 -6.22 0.13 7.88
CA LYS A 86 -6.59 1.15 8.86
C LYS A 86 -6.49 0.66 10.30
N ILE A 87 -6.92 -0.57 10.55
CA ILE A 87 -6.77 -1.23 11.87
C ILE A 87 -5.29 -1.32 12.23
N ALA A 88 -4.46 -1.83 11.33
CA ALA A 88 -3.03 -1.98 11.56
C ALA A 88 -2.34 -0.64 11.85
N GLN A 89 -2.65 0.40 11.08
CA GLN A 89 -2.11 1.75 11.29
C GLN A 89 -2.55 2.35 12.62
N HIS A 90 -3.82 2.18 12.99
CA HIS A 90 -4.33 2.69 14.26
C HIS A 90 -3.64 1.99 15.43
N PHE A 91 -3.61 0.66 15.44
CA PHE A 91 -2.96 -0.12 16.49
C PHE A 91 -1.48 0.22 16.62
N ALA A 92 -0.75 0.39 15.51
CA ALA A 92 0.65 0.80 15.54
C ALA A 92 0.87 2.21 16.14
N ALA A 93 -0.12 3.10 16.02
CA ALA A 93 -0.03 4.47 16.53
C ALA A 93 -0.49 4.62 17.98
N THR A 94 -1.50 3.85 18.41
CA THR A 94 -2.16 4.02 19.72
C THR A 94 -1.97 2.86 20.68
N GLY A 95 -1.67 1.66 20.17
CA GLY A 95 -1.70 0.42 20.94
C GLY A 95 -3.12 -0.10 21.23
N GLU A 96 -4.16 0.58 20.75
CA GLU A 96 -5.56 0.24 21.00
C GLU A 96 -6.18 -0.53 19.83
N VAL A 97 -7.11 -1.42 20.14
CA VAL A 97 -7.86 -2.21 19.15
C VAL A 97 -9.20 -1.55 18.90
N LEU A 98 -9.47 -1.19 17.65
CA LEU A 98 -10.77 -0.66 17.23
C LEU A 98 -11.75 -1.78 16.90
N SER A 99 -13.01 -1.55 17.24
CA SER A 99 -14.13 -2.31 16.69
C SER A 99 -14.31 -2.03 15.20
N ILE A 100 -14.91 -2.99 14.50
CA ILE A 100 -15.26 -2.89 13.08
C ILE A 100 -16.12 -1.64 12.79
N GLN A 101 -17.03 -1.29 13.70
CA GLN A 101 -17.91 -0.14 13.52
C GLN A 101 -17.15 1.20 13.61
N GLU A 102 -16.18 1.30 14.51
CA GLU A 102 -15.32 2.49 14.62
C GLU A 102 -14.47 2.67 13.36
N VAL A 103 -13.92 1.58 12.83
CA VAL A 103 -13.12 1.64 11.59
C VAL A 103 -13.98 2.10 10.40
N ARG A 104 -15.22 1.61 10.28
CA ARG A 104 -16.15 2.07 9.24
C ARG A 104 -16.44 3.57 9.36
N THR A 105 -16.69 4.05 10.57
CA THR A 105 -16.93 5.48 10.83
C THR A 105 -15.72 6.32 10.43
N LEU A 106 -14.51 5.87 10.78
CA LEU A 106 -13.26 6.55 10.41
C LEU A 106 -13.05 6.60 8.89
N LEU A 107 -13.25 5.48 8.21
CA LEU A 107 -13.10 5.41 6.75
C LEU A 107 -14.15 6.26 6.02
N HIS A 108 -15.40 6.26 6.50
CA HIS A 108 -16.46 7.07 5.92
C HIS A 108 -16.19 8.57 6.08
N ARG A 109 -15.70 9.00 7.24
CA ARG A 109 -15.29 10.39 7.47
C ARG A 109 -14.14 10.79 6.55
N GLN A 110 -13.09 9.97 6.45
CA GLN A 110 -11.95 10.23 5.58
C GLN A 110 -12.33 10.27 4.09
N GLY A 111 -13.19 9.36 3.63
CA GLY A 111 -13.71 9.37 2.27
C GLY A 111 -14.52 10.63 1.97
N SER A 112 -15.39 11.04 2.90
CA SER A 112 -16.20 12.25 2.77
C SER A 112 -15.36 13.53 2.72
N ASP A 113 -14.25 13.59 3.46
CA ASP A 113 -13.33 14.72 3.45
C ASP A 113 -12.51 14.78 2.14
N THR A 114 -12.16 13.63 1.54
CA THR A 114 -11.48 13.60 0.24
C THR A 114 -12.38 14.00 -0.93
N SER A 115 -13.68 13.70 -0.86
CA SER A 115 -14.64 14.11 -1.90
C SER A 115 -14.90 15.62 -1.93
N LYS A 116 -14.63 16.34 -0.84
CA LYS A 116 -14.79 17.81 -0.75
C LYS A 116 -13.60 18.60 -1.30
N LEU A 117 -12.50 17.93 -1.68
CA LEU A 117 -11.28 18.57 -2.18
C LEU A 117 -11.21 18.63 -3.72
N HIS A 118 -12.24 18.18 -4.43
CA HIS A 118 -12.44 18.53 -5.84
C HIS A 118 -13.53 19.61 -5.96
N PRO A 119 -13.16 20.90 -6.08
CA PRO A 119 -14.07 21.87 -6.68
C PRO A 119 -14.24 21.45 -8.15
N CYS A 120 -15.39 20.87 -8.48
CA CYS A 120 -15.85 20.88 -9.86
C CYS A 120 -16.06 22.36 -10.22
N PRO A 121 -15.30 22.96 -11.15
CA PRO A 121 -15.61 24.33 -11.56
C PRO A 121 -17.01 24.31 -12.21
N PRO A 122 -17.90 25.26 -11.87
CA PRO A 122 -19.20 25.32 -12.52
C PRO A 122 -18.97 25.54 -14.01
N SER A 123 -19.56 24.68 -14.84
CA SER A 123 -19.63 24.87 -16.28
C SER A 123 -20.30 26.22 -16.53
N GLN A 124 -19.50 27.24 -16.86
CA GLN A 124 -20.03 28.52 -17.31
C GLN A 124 -20.66 28.28 -18.68
N THR A 125 -21.98 28.30 -18.71
CA THR A 125 -22.80 28.48 -19.91
C THR A 125 -22.46 29.85 -20.50
N THR A 126 -21.55 29.88 -21.47
CA THR A 126 -21.32 31.08 -22.29
C THR A 126 -22.45 31.17 -23.31
N PHE A 127 -23.49 31.91 -22.95
CA PHE A 127 -24.45 32.45 -23.91
C PHE A 127 -23.74 33.56 -24.69
N ALA A 128 -23.19 33.22 -25.86
CA ALA A 128 -22.70 34.21 -26.81
C ALA A 128 -23.64 34.23 -28.01
N SER A 129 -24.69 35.04 -27.89
CA SER A 129 -25.43 35.56 -29.02
C SER A 129 -24.52 36.52 -29.80
N ARG A 130 -24.38 36.26 -31.11
CA ARG A 130 -24.27 37.21 -32.24
C ARG A 130 -23.46 36.56 -33.36
N PHE A 131 -24.16 36.10 -34.39
CA PHE A 131 -23.79 36.32 -35.79
C PHE A 131 -25.06 36.07 -36.62
N ASP A 132 -25.87 37.11 -36.75
CA ASP A 132 -26.70 37.29 -37.95
C ASP A 132 -25.78 37.85 -39.03
N SER A 133 -25.67 37.18 -40.18
CA SER A 133 -25.85 37.84 -41.48
C SER A 133 -25.92 36.81 -42.60
N ASP A 134 -26.99 36.97 -43.37
CA ASP A 134 -27.56 36.17 -44.45
C ASP A 134 -26.70 35.94 -45.71
N SER A 135 -27.27 35.04 -46.54
CA SER A 135 -27.22 34.94 -48.01
C SER A 135 -26.20 33.93 -48.58
N ASP A 136 -26.54 33.03 -49.51
CA ASP A 136 -27.69 33.00 -50.42
C ASP A 136 -27.95 31.57 -50.95
N ASP A 137 -29.18 31.37 -51.38
CA ASP A 137 -29.79 30.16 -51.92
C ASP A 137 -29.06 29.58 -53.15
N SER A 138 -29.09 28.24 -53.26
CA SER A 138 -29.12 27.57 -54.57
C SER A 138 -29.84 26.23 -54.41
N ASP A 139 -31.14 26.32 -54.69
CA ASP A 139 -32.11 25.25 -54.82
C ASP A 139 -31.82 24.33 -56.03
N ALA A 140 -32.47 23.19 -55.98
CA ALA A 140 -32.16 21.91 -56.60
C ALA A 140 -32.55 21.73 -58.09
N SER A 141 -32.07 20.59 -58.60
CA SER A 141 -32.72 19.66 -59.56
C SER A 141 -32.19 19.63 -61.01
N THR A 142 -31.39 18.58 -61.27
CA THR A 142 -31.43 17.54 -62.33
C THR A 142 -32.17 17.80 -63.67
N PRO A 143 -31.73 17.20 -64.80
CA PRO A 143 -31.55 15.74 -64.98
C PRO A 143 -30.14 15.27 -65.39
#